data_AF-A0A498LEB4-F1
#
_entry.id   AF-A0A498LEB4-F1
#
_cell.length_a   1.000
_cell.length_b   1.000
_cell.length_c   1.000
_cell.angle_alpha   90.00
_cell.angle_beta   90.00
_cell.angle_gamma   90.00
#
_symmetry.space_group_name_H-M   'P 1'
#
loop_
_entity.id
_entity.type
_entity.pdbx_description
1 polymer ?
#
loop_
_entity_poly.entity_id
_entity_poly.type
_entity_poly.pdbx_seq_one_letter_code
_entity_poly.pdbx_strand_id
1 'polypeptide(L)'
;MQPTGVMIVLSKNLKAPDGAPYLDPLDIPLRMIHNSTSHKTLNKLWMCFGRYLRPLMHHKLKNYTKFLFVQDPFVRLISAFRDKFVKPDEYFYNMYGSVMLRRYANISNPPYFVKEAFAKGIRLSFTHFIKYLLDPRTEEVTPFNEHWQQMYRLCHPCQIEYDFIGKLETLHEDTEHLLKILGLDNYIHFPPG
;
A
#
# COMPACT_ATOMS: atom_id res chain seq x y z
N MET A 1 -8.30 2.77 1.90
CA MET A 1 -6.91 2.81 1.36
C MET A 1 -6.15 1.63 1.95
N GLN A 2 -5.82 0.62 1.15
CA GLN A 2 -5.00 -0.51 1.60
C GLN A 2 -3.51 -0.15 1.46
N PRO A 3 -2.69 -0.28 2.52
CA PRO A 3 -1.24 -0.18 2.38
C PRO A 3 -0.71 -1.46 1.73
N THR A 4 -0.28 -1.36 0.47
CA THR A 4 0.51 -2.39 -0.22
C THR A 4 2.00 -2.16 0.05
N GLY A 5 2.41 -2.46 1.27
CA GLY A 5 3.82 -2.51 1.66
C GLY A 5 3.95 -3.50 2.81
N VAL A 6 5.06 -4.24 2.87
CA VAL A 6 5.32 -5.24 3.92
C VAL A 6 5.04 -4.61 5.29
N MET A 7 3.90 -4.97 5.86
CA MET A 7 3.44 -4.40 7.11
C MET A 7 4.07 -5.21 8.23
N ILE A 8 5.26 -4.79 8.68
CA ILE A 8 5.80 -5.25 9.95
C ILE A 8 4.93 -4.60 11.04
N VAL A 9 3.79 -5.22 11.37
CA VAL A 9 2.98 -4.78 12.50
C VAL A 9 3.76 -5.11 13.78
N LEU A 10 4.50 -4.12 14.28
CA LEU A 10 4.96 -4.13 15.66
C LEU A 10 3.76 -3.81 16.55
N SER A 11 2.94 -4.82 16.82
CA SER A 11 1.71 -4.76 17.62
C SER A 11 1.98 -4.55 19.13
N LYS A 12 2.80 -3.55 19.48
CA LYS A 12 2.92 -3.06 20.86
C LYS A 12 2.66 -1.55 20.99
N ASN A 13 2.59 -0.82 19.88
CA ASN A 13 2.45 0.64 19.87
C ASN A 13 1.01 1.13 19.65
N LEU A 14 0.12 0.28 19.13
CA LEU A 14 -1.30 0.61 18.96
C LEU A 14 -2.06 0.08 20.17
N LYS A 15 -2.37 0.99 21.09
CA LYS A 15 -3.18 0.72 22.28
C LYS A 15 -4.40 1.65 22.27
N ALA A 16 -5.51 1.15 22.76
CA ALA A 16 -6.68 1.96 23.08
C ALA A 16 -6.33 2.97 24.21
N PRO A 17 -7.15 4.00 24.43
CA PRO A 17 -6.88 5.03 25.44
C PRO A 17 -6.65 4.49 26.86
N ASP A 18 -7.17 3.30 27.15
CA ASP A 18 -7.02 2.55 28.40
C ASP A 18 -5.72 1.71 28.47
N GLY A 19 -4.93 1.69 27.41
CA GLY A 19 -3.68 0.93 27.31
C GLY A 19 -3.83 -0.52 26.87
N ALA A 20 -5.07 -1.00 26.63
CA ALA A 20 -5.35 -2.33 26.12
C ALA A 20 -5.12 -2.42 24.59
N PRO A 21 -4.85 -3.61 24.04
CA PRO A 21 -4.90 -3.82 22.58
C PRO A 21 -6.31 -3.60 22.05
N TYR A 22 -6.43 -3.08 20.82
CA TYR A 22 -7.72 -3.08 20.12
C TYR A 22 -8.15 -4.52 19.84
N LEU A 23 -9.35 -4.88 20.28
CA LEU A 23 -9.95 -6.20 20.04
C LEU A 23 -10.81 -6.19 18.77
N ASP A 24 -11.56 -5.12 18.52
CA ASP A 24 -12.25 -4.89 17.25
C ASP A 24 -11.36 -4.06 16.30
N PRO A 25 -10.99 -4.57 15.11
CA PRO A 25 -10.25 -3.82 14.11
C PRO A 25 -10.93 -2.51 13.67
N LEU A 26 -12.26 -2.44 13.71
CA LEU A 26 -13.04 -1.25 13.32
C LEU A 26 -12.94 -0.10 14.34
N ASP A 27 -12.57 -0.40 15.59
CA ASP A 27 -12.38 0.61 16.62
C ASP A 27 -11.08 1.41 16.44
N ILE A 28 -10.17 0.95 15.56
CA ILE A 28 -8.90 1.64 15.29
C ILE A 28 -9.19 2.91 14.47
N PRO A 29 -8.92 4.13 14.98
CA PRO A 29 -9.22 5.35 14.26
C PRO A 29 -8.47 5.42 12.92
N LEU A 30 -9.16 5.83 11.85
CA LEU A 30 -8.59 5.91 10.49
C LEU A 30 -7.30 6.75 10.43
N ARG A 31 -7.22 7.82 11.23
CA ARG A 31 -6.01 8.67 11.35
C ARG A 31 -4.79 7.91 11.87
N MET A 32 -4.98 6.84 12.65
CA MET A 32 -3.90 6.01 13.19
C MET A 32 -3.44 4.97 12.19
N ILE A 33 -4.37 4.42 11.40
CA ILE A 33 -4.09 3.48 10.30
C ILE A 33 -3.26 4.15 9.20
N HIS A 34 -3.51 5.44 8.93
CA HIS A 34 -2.74 6.22 7.95
C HIS A 34 -1.59 7.03 8.55
N ASN A 35 -1.30 6.85 9.84
CA ASN A 35 -0.17 7.50 10.46
C ASN A 35 1.13 6.81 10.02
N SER A 36 1.88 7.45 9.13
CA SER A 36 3.13 6.92 8.58
C SER A 36 4.25 6.72 9.62
N THR A 37 4.08 7.19 10.86
CA THR A 37 4.99 6.90 11.99
C THR A 37 4.68 5.57 12.68
N SER A 38 3.42 5.11 12.62
CA SER A 38 2.99 3.81 13.18
C SER A 38 3.47 2.64 12.33
N HIS A 39 3.54 2.82 11.01
CA HIS A 39 4.00 1.82 10.05
C HIS A 39 5.45 2.10 9.63
N LYS A 40 6.40 1.49 10.34
CA LYS A 40 7.83 1.61 9.97
C LYS A 40 8.13 0.73 8.77
N THR A 41 8.34 1.35 7.61
CA THR A 41 8.93 0.68 6.44
C THR A 41 10.41 0.38 6.69
N LEU A 42 10.96 -0.59 5.96
CA LEU A 42 12.38 -0.96 6.02
C LEU A 42 13.32 0.26 5.88
N ASN A 43 13.01 1.19 4.99
CA ASN A 43 13.79 2.42 4.78
C ASN A 43 13.75 3.34 6.01
N LYS A 44 12.61 3.47 6.70
CA LYS A 44 12.53 4.24 7.95
C LYS A 44 13.23 3.55 9.12
N LEU A 45 13.29 2.21 9.13
CA LEU A 45 14.05 1.48 10.14
C LEU A 45 15.55 1.78 10.04
N TRP A 46 16.10 1.92 8.83
CA TRP A 46 17.50 2.31 8.66
C TRP A 46 17.82 3.62 9.35
N MET A 47 17.01 4.65 9.12
CA MET A 47 17.21 5.97 9.72
C MET A 47 17.16 5.95 11.26
N CYS A 48 16.36 5.07 11.85
CA CYS A 48 16.25 4.96 13.31
C CYS A 48 17.34 4.09 13.97
N PHE A 49 17.81 3.05 13.29
CA PHE A 49 18.61 1.99 13.94
C PHE A 49 20.06 1.89 13.44
N GLY A 50 20.42 2.57 12.34
CA GLY A 50 21.79 2.63 11.83
C GLY A 50 22.44 1.24 11.74
N ARG A 51 23.61 1.07 12.39
CA ARG A 51 24.35 -0.21 12.41
C ARG A 51 23.60 -1.38 13.06
N TYR A 52 22.63 -1.11 13.94
CA TYR A 52 21.84 -2.13 14.61
C TYR A 52 20.68 -2.66 13.76
N LEU A 53 20.41 -2.03 12.60
CA LEU A 53 19.35 -2.46 11.69
C LEU A 53 19.52 -3.91 11.26
N ARG A 54 20.72 -4.29 10.80
CA ARG A 54 20.95 -5.62 10.21
C ARG A 54 20.73 -6.75 11.22
N PRO A 55 21.34 -6.74 12.43
CA PRO A 55 21.07 -7.77 13.44
C PRO A 55 19.60 -7.81 13.86
N LEU A 56 18.96 -6.65 14.03
CA LEU A 56 17.55 -6.56 14.40
C LEU A 56 16.64 -7.15 13.32
N MET A 57 16.89 -6.82 12.06
CA MET A 57 16.13 -7.37 10.93
C MET A 57 16.34 -8.87 10.78
N HIS A 58 17.57 -9.35 10.90
CA HIS A 58 17.86 -10.78 10.85
C HIS A 58 17.11 -11.52 11.97
N HIS A 59 17.13 -11.01 13.20
CA HIS A 59 16.38 -11.58 14.31
C HIS A 59 14.87 -11.60 14.03
N LYS A 60 14.30 -10.51 13.50
CA LYS A 60 12.86 -10.46 13.17
C LYS A 60 12.49 -11.42 12.04
N LEU A 61 13.25 -11.43 10.95
CA LEU A 61 12.99 -12.34 9.83
C LEU A 61 13.08 -13.81 10.25
N LYS A 62 13.98 -14.12 11.18
CA LYS A 62 14.16 -15.47 11.73
C LYS A 62 13.04 -15.90 12.69
N ASN A 63 12.59 -14.99 13.57
CA ASN A 63 11.77 -15.37 14.73
C ASN A 63 10.30 -14.95 14.64
N TYR A 64 9.93 -14.05 13.73
CA TYR A 64 8.56 -13.54 13.65
C TYR A 64 7.82 -14.24 12.52
N THR A 65 6.51 -14.44 12.70
CA THR A 65 5.62 -14.86 11.62
C THR A 65 5.52 -13.75 10.57
N LYS A 66 5.82 -14.09 9.32
CA LYS A 66 5.82 -13.20 8.17
C LYS A 66 4.66 -13.60 7.28
N PHE A 67 3.74 -12.70 7.05
CA PHE A 67 2.62 -12.93 6.13
C PHE A 67 2.53 -11.84 5.07
N LEU A 68 1.95 -12.19 3.93
CA LEU A 68 1.72 -11.30 2.81
C LEU A 68 0.30 -11.50 2.28
N PHE A 69 -0.39 -10.41 1.95
CA PHE A 69 -1.62 -10.46 1.16
C PHE A 69 -1.35 -9.90 -0.23
N VAL A 70 -1.72 -10.67 -1.25
CA VAL A 70 -1.56 -10.28 -2.66
C VAL A 70 -2.91 -10.11 -3.34
N GLN A 71 -2.92 -9.42 -4.47
CA GLN A 71 -4.10 -9.26 -5.32
C GLN A 71 -3.69 -9.48 -6.77
N ASP A 72 -4.63 -9.91 -7.61
CA ASP A 72 -4.43 -9.95 -9.05
C ASP A 72 -3.86 -8.60 -9.55
N PRO A 73 -2.76 -8.63 -10.33
CA PRO A 73 -2.07 -7.41 -10.72
C PRO A 73 -2.95 -6.47 -11.55
N PHE A 74 -3.88 -6.99 -12.38
CA PHE A 74 -4.75 -6.15 -13.19
C PHE A 74 -5.87 -5.54 -12.36
N VAL A 75 -6.48 -6.31 -11.45
CA VAL A 75 -7.47 -5.79 -10.51
C VAL A 75 -6.87 -4.67 -9.67
N ARG A 76 -5.62 -4.86 -9.19
CA ARG A 76 -4.89 -3.84 -8.44
C ARG A 76 -4.66 -2.55 -9.24
N LEU A 77 -4.28 -2.65 -10.52
CA LEU A 77 -4.11 -1.47 -11.38
C LEU A 77 -5.42 -0.71 -11.62
N ILE A 78 -6.52 -1.43 -11.83
CA ILE A 78 -7.85 -0.83 -11.99
C ILE A 78 -8.28 -0.13 -10.70
N SER A 79 -8.08 -0.78 -9.56
CA SER A 79 -8.37 -0.22 -8.23
C SER A 79 -7.56 1.05 -7.98
N ALA A 80 -6.25 1.02 -8.22
CA ALA A 80 -5.38 2.19 -8.09
C ALA A 80 -5.83 3.34 -8.98
N PHE A 81 -6.18 3.07 -10.25
CA PHE A 81 -6.64 4.12 -11.15
C PHE A 81 -7.94 4.77 -10.67
N ARG A 82 -8.92 3.94 -10.25
CA ARG A 82 -10.20 4.43 -9.74
C ARG A 82 -10.05 5.25 -8.46
N ASP A 83 -9.22 4.79 -7.53
CA ASP A 83 -8.97 5.47 -6.27
C ASP A 83 -8.26 6.81 -6.49
N LYS A 84 -7.23 6.85 -7.36
CA LYS A 84 -6.33 8.02 -7.47
C LYS A 84 -6.71 9.03 -8.54
N PHE A 85 -7.42 8.64 -9.59
CA PHE A 85 -7.59 9.48 -10.79
C PHE A 85 -9.04 9.69 -11.24
N VAL A 86 -10.01 8.91 -10.76
CA VAL A 86 -11.43 9.12 -11.13
C VAL A 86 -12.06 10.25 -10.32
N LYS A 87 -11.69 10.36 -9.04
CA LYS A 87 -12.11 11.46 -8.15
C LYS A 87 -11.00 12.52 -8.05
N PRO A 88 -11.36 13.78 -7.75
CA PRO A 88 -10.37 14.84 -7.53
C PRO A 88 -9.43 14.50 -6.36
N ASP A 89 -8.14 14.30 -6.68
CA ASP A 89 -7.04 14.19 -5.72
C ASP A 89 -5.88 15.08 -6.20
N GLU A 90 -5.64 16.20 -5.51
CA GLU A 90 -4.63 17.18 -5.92
C GLU A 90 -3.20 16.62 -5.88
N TYR A 91 -2.91 15.73 -4.93
CA TYR A 91 -1.57 15.16 -4.79
C TYR A 91 -1.26 14.22 -5.96
N PHE A 92 -2.13 13.24 -6.20
CA PHE A 92 -1.91 12.28 -7.29
C PHE A 92 -2.03 12.92 -8.67
N TYR A 93 -2.93 13.90 -8.83
CA TYR A 93 -3.03 14.67 -10.05
C TYR A 93 -1.74 15.43 -10.36
N ASN A 94 -1.19 16.18 -9.39
CA ASN A 94 0.02 16.97 -9.65
C ASN A 94 1.25 16.09 -9.87
N MET A 95 1.44 15.08 -9.01
CA MET A 95 2.62 14.21 -9.05
C MET A 95 2.65 13.30 -10.28
N TYR A 96 1.50 12.74 -10.67
CA TYR A 96 1.44 11.71 -11.70
C TYR A 96 0.53 12.10 -12.86
N GLY A 97 -0.67 12.59 -12.55
CA GLY A 97 -1.69 12.86 -13.55
C GLY A 97 -1.30 13.93 -14.58
N SER A 98 -0.66 15.01 -14.13
CA SER A 98 -0.20 16.10 -14.99
C SER A 98 0.85 15.62 -16.00
N VAL A 99 1.73 14.70 -15.59
CA VAL A 99 2.74 14.07 -16.46
C VAL A 99 2.06 13.18 -17.50
N MET A 100 1.07 12.39 -17.08
CA MET A 100 0.31 11.52 -17.97
C MET A 100 -0.46 12.33 -19.02
N LEU A 101 -1.10 13.43 -18.62
CA LEU A 101 -1.82 14.32 -19.55
C LEU A 101 -0.88 14.95 -20.59
N ARG A 102 0.27 15.44 -20.15
CA ARG A 102 1.29 16.02 -21.05
C ARG A 102 1.82 15.01 -22.05
N ARG A 103 2.14 13.79 -21.60
CA ARG A 103 2.80 12.78 -22.44
C ARG A 103 1.84 12.01 -23.34
N TYR A 104 0.61 11.76 -22.88
CA TYR A 104 -0.28 10.77 -23.53
C TYR A 104 -1.67 11.28 -23.88
N ALA A 105 -2.04 12.49 -23.45
CA ALA A 105 -3.35 13.10 -23.75
C ALA A 105 -3.26 14.35 -24.63
N ASN A 106 -2.07 14.72 -25.14
CA ASN A 106 -1.83 15.92 -25.95
C ASN A 106 -2.21 17.24 -25.26
N ILE A 107 -2.09 17.31 -23.93
CA ILE A 107 -2.37 18.53 -23.15
C ILE A 107 -1.05 19.06 -22.59
N SER A 108 -0.41 19.98 -23.30
CA SER A 108 0.91 20.51 -22.91
C SER A 108 0.89 21.26 -21.59
N ASN A 109 -0.17 22.02 -21.32
CA ASN A 109 -0.34 22.84 -20.12
C ASN A 109 -1.66 22.49 -19.42
N PRO A 110 -1.72 21.34 -18.71
CA PRO A 110 -2.92 20.99 -17.95
C PRO A 110 -3.10 21.99 -16.79
N PRO A 111 -4.35 22.30 -16.36
CA PRO A 111 -4.59 23.16 -15.22
C PRO A 111 -3.87 22.68 -13.96
N TYR A 112 -3.44 23.61 -13.10
CA TYR A 112 -2.72 23.27 -11.87
C TYR A 112 -3.61 22.53 -10.86
N PHE A 113 -4.87 22.96 -10.73
CA PHE A 113 -5.83 22.34 -9.82
C PHE A 113 -6.66 21.27 -10.51
N VAL A 114 -6.77 20.07 -9.91
CA VAL A 114 -7.53 18.96 -10.51
C VAL A 114 -9.02 19.30 -10.69
N LYS A 115 -9.58 20.11 -9.78
CA LYS A 115 -10.98 20.56 -9.88
C LYS A 115 -11.22 21.41 -11.13
N GLU A 116 -10.26 22.28 -11.46
CA GLU A 116 -10.33 23.11 -12.66
C GLU A 116 -10.20 22.26 -13.93
N ALA A 117 -9.26 21.30 -13.94
CA ALA A 117 -9.13 20.34 -15.03
C ALA A 117 -10.43 19.56 -15.27
N PHE A 118 -11.05 19.04 -14.20
CA PHE A 118 -12.28 18.28 -14.29
C PHE A 118 -13.46 19.14 -14.75
N ALA A 119 -13.55 20.40 -14.30
CA ALA A 119 -14.56 21.35 -14.77
C ALA A 119 -14.43 21.64 -16.28
N LYS A 120 -13.20 21.61 -16.81
CA LYS A 120 -12.90 21.73 -18.24
C LYS A 120 -13.03 20.41 -19.02
N GLY A 121 -13.52 19.33 -18.38
CA GLY A 121 -13.63 18.00 -18.99
C GLY A 121 -12.31 17.27 -19.19
N ILE A 122 -11.20 17.80 -18.68
CA ILE A 122 -9.88 17.19 -18.77
C ILE A 122 -9.78 16.09 -17.71
N ARG A 123 -9.74 14.84 -18.17
CA ARG A 123 -9.65 13.66 -17.32
C ARG A 123 -8.65 12.66 -17.87
N LEU A 124 -8.04 11.92 -16.96
CA LEU A 124 -7.23 10.76 -17.35
C LEU A 124 -8.14 9.62 -17.79
N SER A 125 -7.73 8.92 -18.83
CA SER A 125 -8.27 7.61 -19.18
C SER A 125 -7.38 6.53 -18.58
N PHE A 126 -7.94 5.32 -18.41
CA PHE A 126 -7.14 4.17 -18.01
C PHE A 126 -6.02 3.88 -19.02
N THR A 127 -6.23 4.15 -20.30
CA THR A 127 -5.20 4.02 -21.34
C THR A 127 -4.02 4.98 -21.12
N HIS A 128 -4.25 6.22 -20.69
CA HIS A 128 -3.15 7.13 -20.34
C HIS A 128 -2.31 6.57 -19.18
N PHE A 129 -2.98 5.99 -18.19
CA PHE A 129 -2.32 5.35 -17.06
C PHE A 129 -1.51 4.12 -17.48
N ILE A 130 -2.04 3.24 -18.33
CA ILE A 130 -1.29 2.08 -18.84
C ILE A 130 -0.10 2.51 -19.70
N LYS A 131 -0.25 3.50 -20.58
CA LYS A 131 0.88 4.06 -21.36
C LYS A 131 1.97 4.59 -20.45
N TYR A 132 1.61 5.25 -19.35
CA TYR A 132 2.57 5.72 -18.35
C TYR A 132 3.34 4.59 -17.69
N LEU A 133 2.67 3.48 -17.35
CA LEU A 133 3.32 2.30 -16.74
C LEU A 133 4.21 1.53 -17.71
N LEU A 134 3.93 1.59 -19.01
CA LEU A 134 4.71 0.91 -20.05
C LEU A 134 5.87 1.75 -20.60
N ASP A 135 5.92 3.05 -20.31
CA ASP A 135 7.01 3.93 -20.76
C ASP A 135 8.25 3.75 -19.85
N PRO A 136 9.39 3.25 -20.38
CA PRO A 136 10.61 3.06 -19.60
C PRO A 136 11.12 4.35 -18.93
N ARG A 137 10.86 5.51 -19.55
CA ARG A 137 11.26 6.83 -19.03
C ARG A 137 10.56 7.18 -17.72
N THR A 138 9.49 6.47 -17.37
CA THR A 138 8.76 6.71 -16.14
C THR A 138 9.59 6.30 -14.92
N GLU A 139 10.26 5.15 -14.98
CA GLU A 139 11.05 4.63 -13.86
C GLU A 139 12.48 5.19 -13.81
N GLU A 140 12.96 5.84 -14.87
CA GLU A 140 14.27 6.52 -14.89
C GLU A 140 14.36 7.67 -13.87
N VAL A 141 13.24 8.35 -13.61
CA VAL A 141 13.20 9.52 -12.72
C VAL A 141 12.92 9.10 -11.28
N THR A 142 11.87 8.29 -11.08
CA THR A 142 11.46 7.83 -9.75
C THR A 142 10.87 6.42 -9.82
N PRO A 143 11.00 5.61 -8.75
CA PRO A 143 10.31 4.34 -8.66
C PRO A 143 8.79 4.51 -8.76
N PHE A 144 8.11 3.48 -9.24
CA PHE A 144 6.65 3.45 -9.20
C PHE A 144 6.11 3.57 -7.78
N ASN A 145 4.94 4.21 -7.66
CA ASN A 145 4.20 4.27 -6.42
C ASN A 145 3.78 2.88 -5.95
N GLU A 146 3.69 2.64 -4.64
CA GLU A 146 3.33 1.33 -4.09
C GLU A 146 1.99 0.77 -4.59
N HIS A 147 1.07 1.62 -5.06
CA HIS A 147 -0.22 1.20 -5.56
C HIS A 147 -0.18 0.53 -6.93
N TRP A 148 0.85 0.79 -7.75
CA TRP A 148 1.01 0.17 -9.07
C TRP A 148 2.37 -0.49 -9.29
N GLN A 149 3.34 -0.33 -8.39
CA GLN A 149 4.60 -1.08 -8.42
C GLN A 149 4.35 -2.58 -8.24
N GLN A 150 5.07 -3.43 -8.97
CA GLN A 150 4.87 -4.87 -8.96
C GLN A 150 5.13 -5.48 -7.57
N MET A 151 4.27 -6.42 -7.15
CA MET A 151 4.32 -7.01 -5.80
C MET A 151 5.67 -7.69 -5.49
N TYR A 152 6.27 -8.38 -6.46
CA TYR A 152 7.56 -9.02 -6.26
C TYR A 152 8.70 -8.01 -5.98
N ARG A 153 8.58 -6.78 -6.48
CA ARG A 153 9.55 -5.69 -6.22
C ARG A 153 9.28 -4.99 -4.89
N LEU A 154 8.02 -4.96 -4.45
CA LEU A 154 7.63 -4.35 -3.17
C LEU A 154 7.93 -5.27 -1.99
N CYS A 155 7.68 -6.56 -2.15
CA CYS A 155 7.65 -7.52 -1.05
C CYS A 155 8.74 -8.58 -1.11
N HIS A 156 9.51 -8.66 -2.20
CA HIS A 156 10.67 -9.56 -2.31
C HIS A 156 10.38 -11.02 -1.90
N PRO A 157 9.30 -11.66 -2.41
CA PRO A 157 8.92 -13.02 -2.02
C PRO A 157 9.99 -14.07 -2.38
N CYS A 158 10.92 -13.76 -3.28
CA CYS A 158 12.05 -14.64 -3.59
C CYS A 158 13.20 -14.56 -2.56
N GLN A 159 13.21 -13.55 -1.69
CA GLN A 159 14.26 -13.31 -0.69
C GLN A 159 13.76 -13.46 0.75
N ILE A 160 12.44 -13.38 0.95
CA ILE A 160 11.78 -13.51 2.24
C ILE A 160 10.94 -14.79 2.19
N GLU A 161 11.28 -15.74 3.05
CA GLU A 161 10.46 -16.92 3.29
C GLU A 161 9.22 -16.51 4.07
N TYR A 162 8.09 -16.33 3.39
CA TYR A 162 6.82 -16.00 4.05
C TYR A 162 6.19 -17.26 4.64
N ASP A 163 5.73 -17.17 5.89
CA ASP A 163 5.04 -18.26 6.58
C ASP A 163 3.57 -18.39 6.09
N PHE A 164 3.00 -17.31 5.53
CA PHE A 164 1.67 -17.30 4.94
C PHE A 164 1.56 -16.30 3.78
N ILE A 165 0.90 -16.69 2.69
CA ILE A 165 0.55 -15.80 1.58
C ILE A 165 -0.95 -15.95 1.28
N GLY A 166 -1.72 -14.93 1.65
CA GLY A 166 -3.15 -14.82 1.37
C GLY A 166 -3.44 -13.98 0.13
N LYS A 167 -4.69 -14.02 -0.32
CA LYS A 167 -5.22 -13.29 -1.47
C LYS A 167 -6.31 -12.33 -1.02
N LEU A 168 -6.37 -11.16 -1.63
CA LEU A 168 -7.45 -10.20 -1.37
C LEU A 168 -8.79 -10.67 -1.95
N GLU A 169 -8.76 -11.57 -2.94
CA GLU A 169 -9.93 -12.21 -3.52
C GLU A 169 -10.63 -13.17 -2.53
N THR A 170 -9.88 -13.73 -1.58
CA THR A 170 -10.34 -14.64 -0.52
C THR A 170 -9.97 -14.08 0.86
N LEU A 171 -10.07 -12.75 1.01
CA LEU A 171 -9.54 -12.03 2.17
C LEU A 171 -10.12 -12.52 3.50
N HIS A 172 -11.42 -12.82 3.52
CA HIS A 172 -12.09 -13.28 4.74
C HIS A 172 -11.57 -14.65 5.15
N GLU A 173 -11.61 -15.63 4.25
CA GLU A 173 -11.16 -17.00 4.50
C GLU A 173 -9.66 -17.06 4.86
N ASP A 174 -8.84 -16.32 4.12
CA ASP A 174 -7.39 -16.29 4.33
C ASP A 174 -7.02 -15.59 5.64
N THR A 175 -7.77 -14.56 6.04
CA THR A 175 -7.55 -13.89 7.33
C THR A 175 -7.94 -14.79 8.49
N GLU A 176 -9.09 -15.46 8.41
CA GLU A 176 -9.52 -16.42 9.43
C GLU A 176 -8.53 -17.60 9.54
N HIS A 177 -7.97 -18.07 8.42
CA HIS A 177 -6.92 -19.08 8.45
C HIS A 177 -5.62 -18.58 9.08
N LEU A 178 -5.18 -17.37 8.74
CA LEU A 178 -4.00 -16.74 9.33
C LEU A 178 -4.16 -16.56 10.84
N LEU A 179 -5.33 -16.12 11.32
CA LEU A 179 -5.59 -15.95 12.75
C LEU A 179 -5.47 -17.28 13.51
N LYS A 180 -5.90 -18.40 12.91
CA LYS A 180 -5.71 -19.75 13.47
C LYS A 180 -4.23 -20.13 13.55
N ILE A 181 -3.44 -19.86 12.50
CA ILE A 181 -1.97 -20.08 12.51
C ILE A 181 -1.31 -19.28 13.65
N LEU A 182 -1.81 -18.07 13.91
CA LEU A 182 -1.30 -17.20 14.97
C LEU A 182 -1.86 -17.54 16.37
N GLY A 183 -2.84 -18.44 16.49
CA GLY A 183 -3.54 -18.74 17.74
C GLY A 183 -4.39 -17.57 18.27
N LEU A 184 -4.86 -16.70 17.38
CA LEU A 184 -5.61 -15.48 17.69
C LEU A 184 -7.10 -15.56 17.33
N ASP A 185 -7.55 -16.68 16.76
CA ASP A 185 -8.91 -16.92 16.27
C ASP A 185 -10.00 -16.87 17.36
N ASN A 186 -9.64 -17.04 18.63
CA ASN A 186 -10.57 -16.88 19.77
C ASN A 186 -10.61 -15.46 20.35
N TYR A 187 -9.76 -14.55 19.86
CA TYR A 187 -9.60 -13.20 20.42
C TYR A 187 -9.92 -12.10 19.41
N ILE A 188 -9.67 -12.36 18.12
CA ILE A 188 -9.85 -11.42 17.03
C ILE A 188 -10.67 -12.12 15.95
N HIS A 189 -11.70 -11.45 15.46
CA HIS A 189 -12.51 -11.93 14.34
C HIS A 189 -12.44 -10.93 13.21
N PHE A 190 -12.32 -11.43 11.98
CA PHE A 190 -12.36 -10.55 10.83
C PHE A 190 -13.79 -10.02 10.62
N PRO A 191 -13.99 -8.70 10.43
CA PRO A 191 -15.33 -8.16 10.29
C PRO A 191 -16.03 -8.73 9.05
N PRO A 192 -17.36 -8.92 9.10
CA PRO A 192 -18.14 -9.28 7.92
C PRO A 192 -18.07 -8.16 6.87
N GLY A 193 -18.06 -8.55 5.59
CA GLY A 193 -17.97 -7.65 4.44
C GLY A 193 -19.26 -6.92 4.10
#